data_AF-A0A6A6USN2-F1
#
_entry.id   AF-A0A6A6USN2-F1
#
_cell.length_a   1.000
_cell.length_b   1.000
_cell.length_c   1.000
_cell.angle_alpha   90.00
_cell.angle_beta   90.00
_cell.angle_gamma   90.00
#
_symmetry.space_group_name_H-M   'P 1'
#
loop_
_entity.id
_entity.type
_entity.pdbx_description
1 polymer ?
#
loop_
_entity_poly.entity_id
_entity_poly.type
_entity_poly.pdbx_seq_one_letter_code
_entity_poly.pdbx_strand_id
1 'polypeptide(L)'
;ASAFSKLMSKNAEDTAWKTAAAREVASRGKQAYERTCPFYKIMPGTPITVDAFRYGAVEGCQAYFLSHFHSDHYIGLTGRWCHGPIYCSKVTANLVLQQLKVDPKWVVALDWEKETAVPNTGVNVTMISANHCPGSSLFLFERPLGNANSGKKHRILHCGDFRACREHLEHPLLRPNVQDAITGQSRQQRIDVCYLDTTYLNPKYAFPSQVNVIQACQEMVTKLNKTGPLDSTSGNADNQMKSFIKSGSKKGNTKSDSESISENKPPRLLVVVGTYSIGKERICIGIAKALKSKIFAPPAKMRICSCLEDPELNDLLTSDPRKAQVHMTPVFEIRAETLDEYLCGYLDTFTHVVGFRPTGWTYRPPNSRFIESPAVSTVLNGENWGNGYGIKDMAPQRGSTKRATCFGVPYSEHSSFRELTMFCCALRIDKIVPTVNVGSAKSREKMRTWVERWSIERK
;
A
#
# COMPACT_ATOMS: atom_id res chain seq x y z
N ALA A 1 -14.86 -15.55 30.30
CA ALA A 1 -14.35 -14.45 31.16
C ALA A 1 -15.53 -13.65 31.70
N SER A 2 -15.56 -13.36 33.01
CA SER A 2 -16.64 -12.58 33.66
C SER A 2 -16.67 -11.13 33.16
N ALA A 3 -17.82 -10.44 33.27
CA ALA A 3 -17.97 -9.04 32.87
C ALA A 3 -16.96 -8.12 33.59
N PHE A 4 -16.64 -8.42 34.85
CA PHE A 4 -15.63 -7.71 35.64
C PHE A 4 -14.21 -7.89 35.09
N SER A 5 -13.82 -9.10 34.66
CA SER A 5 -12.52 -9.37 34.02
C SER A 5 -12.38 -8.67 32.67
N LYS A 6 -13.47 -8.56 31.89
CA LYS A 6 -13.52 -7.76 30.65
C LYS A 6 -13.39 -6.25 30.93
N LEU A 7 -14.02 -5.75 31.99
CA LEU A 7 -13.93 -4.34 32.39
C LEU A 7 -12.53 -3.95 32.87
N MET A 8 -11.90 -4.81 33.69
CA MET A 8 -10.54 -4.58 34.19
C MET A 8 -9.48 -4.65 33.08
N SER A 9 -9.61 -5.62 32.15
CA SER A 9 -8.75 -5.68 30.97
C SER A 9 -8.94 -4.47 30.04
N LYS A 10 -10.17 -3.96 29.90
CA LYS A 10 -10.45 -2.73 29.15
C LYS A 10 -9.77 -1.51 29.78
N ASN A 11 -9.88 -1.32 31.10
CA ASN A 11 -9.25 -0.20 31.79
C ASN A 11 -7.71 -0.26 31.71
N ALA A 12 -7.14 -1.46 31.83
CA ALA A 12 -5.71 -1.68 31.66
C ALA A 12 -5.25 -1.33 30.24
N GLU A 13 -6.00 -1.75 29.22
CA GLU A 13 -5.71 -1.45 27.82
C GLU A 13 -5.80 0.05 27.51
N ASP A 14 -6.85 0.74 27.97
CA ASP A 14 -6.99 2.18 27.79
C ASP A 14 -5.85 2.96 28.47
N THR A 15 -5.40 2.47 29.63
CA THR A 15 -4.24 3.03 30.35
C THR A 15 -2.94 2.81 29.58
N ALA A 16 -2.74 1.62 29.01
CA ALA A 16 -1.58 1.32 28.18
C ALA A 16 -1.53 2.21 26.93
N TRP A 17 -2.68 2.42 26.27
CA TRP A 17 -2.79 3.33 25.13
C TRP A 17 -2.53 4.79 25.49
N LYS A 18 -3.08 5.28 26.61
CA LYS A 18 -2.81 6.64 27.10
C LYS A 18 -1.33 6.84 27.40
N THR A 19 -0.71 5.87 28.08
CA THR A 19 0.71 5.89 28.41
C THR A 19 1.58 5.90 27.16
N ALA A 20 1.29 5.04 26.18
CA ALA A 20 2.02 5.00 24.92
C ALA A 20 1.90 6.31 24.14
N ALA A 21 0.70 6.89 24.06
CA ALA A 21 0.48 8.18 23.39
C ALA A 21 1.23 9.33 24.09
N ALA A 22 1.20 9.38 25.42
CA ALA A 22 1.92 10.39 26.19
C ALA A 22 3.45 10.28 26.01
N ARG A 23 3.99 9.05 26.02
CA ARG A 23 5.41 8.79 25.79
C ARG A 23 5.84 9.17 24.37
N GLU A 24 5.04 8.89 23.34
CA GLU A 24 5.38 9.27 21.96
C GLU A 24 5.51 10.80 21.86
N VAL A 25 4.56 11.57 22.42
CA VAL A 25 4.61 13.04 22.43
C VAL A 25 5.83 13.54 23.20
N ALA A 26 6.10 12.99 24.40
CA ALA A 26 7.24 13.37 25.22
C ALA A 26 8.61 12.98 24.61
N SER A 27 8.63 12.06 23.64
CA SER A 27 9.85 11.56 22.99
C SER A 27 10.25 12.32 21.71
N ARG A 28 9.46 13.34 21.33
CA ARG A 28 9.78 14.21 20.18
C ARG A 28 11.09 14.95 20.44
N GLY A 29 12.02 14.88 19.48
CA GLY A 29 13.35 15.48 19.60
C GLY A 29 14.35 14.68 20.46
N LYS A 30 13.92 13.63 21.17
CA LYS A 30 14.82 12.80 22.00
C LYS A 30 15.69 11.86 21.17
N GLN A 31 16.79 11.38 21.75
CA GLN A 31 17.63 10.34 21.15
C GLN A 31 16.95 8.97 21.27
N ALA A 32 17.39 7.99 20.45
CA ALA A 32 16.74 6.68 20.37
C ALA A 32 16.71 5.93 21.72
N TYR A 33 17.81 5.95 22.48
CA TYR A 33 17.91 5.28 23.79
C TYR A 33 17.03 5.91 24.87
N GLU A 34 16.53 7.12 24.66
CA GLU A 34 15.60 7.80 25.58
C GLU A 34 14.13 7.52 25.23
N ARG A 35 13.87 6.82 24.12
CA ARG A 35 12.52 6.49 23.68
C ARG A 35 12.10 5.14 24.25
N THR A 36 10.85 5.06 24.68
CA THR A 36 10.25 3.78 25.07
C THR A 36 9.53 3.15 23.89
N CYS A 37 9.84 1.89 23.60
CA CYS A 37 9.09 1.11 22.61
C CYS A 37 7.63 0.95 23.05
N PRO A 38 6.63 1.28 22.21
CA PRO A 38 5.23 1.12 22.57
C PRO A 38 4.83 -0.36 22.56
N PHE A 39 3.88 -0.72 23.44
CA PHE A 39 3.44 -2.11 23.60
C PHE A 39 2.91 -2.75 22.31
N TYR A 40 2.32 -1.94 21.41
CA TYR A 40 1.77 -2.44 20.15
C TYR A 40 2.85 -2.76 19.09
N LYS A 41 4.14 -2.61 19.42
CA LYS A 41 5.28 -3.10 18.62
C LYS A 41 6.01 -4.28 19.28
N ILE A 42 5.53 -4.73 20.44
CA ILE A 42 6.10 -5.85 21.21
C ILE A 42 5.12 -7.02 21.15
N MET A 43 5.61 -8.20 20.75
CA MET A 43 4.77 -9.40 20.64
C MET A 43 4.54 -10.00 22.04
N PRO A 44 3.28 -10.11 22.54
CA PRO A 44 3.03 -10.36 23.96
C PRO A 44 3.57 -11.70 24.42
N GLY A 45 4.28 -11.72 25.55
CA GLY A 45 4.85 -12.94 26.11
C GLY A 45 6.01 -13.52 25.29
N THR A 46 6.65 -12.72 24.45
CA THR A 46 7.81 -13.12 23.64
C THR A 46 8.89 -12.01 23.69
N PRO A 47 10.18 -12.35 23.50
CA PRO A 47 11.25 -11.37 23.36
C PRO A 47 11.35 -10.83 21.92
N ILE A 48 10.22 -10.60 21.26
CA ILE A 48 10.14 -10.21 19.84
C ILE A 48 9.52 -8.82 19.69
N THR A 49 10.10 -8.02 18.81
CA THR A 49 9.50 -6.75 18.36
C THR A 49 9.33 -6.73 16.85
N VAL A 50 8.34 -5.96 16.37
CA VAL A 50 8.08 -5.74 14.94
C VAL A 50 8.10 -4.24 14.65
N ASP A 51 8.87 -3.85 13.62
CA ASP A 51 9.01 -2.47 13.13
C ASP A 51 9.42 -1.46 14.23
N ALA A 52 10.33 -1.88 15.13
CA ALA A 52 10.67 -1.17 16.37
C ALA A 52 12.10 -0.59 16.39
N PHE A 53 12.59 -0.10 15.26
CA PHE A 53 14.01 0.27 15.11
C PHE A 53 14.38 1.66 15.66
N ARG A 54 13.40 2.53 15.92
CA ARG A 54 13.63 3.90 16.42
C ARG A 54 13.87 4.03 17.93
N TYR A 55 13.88 2.91 18.65
CA TYR A 55 13.92 2.85 20.11
C TYR A 55 15.26 2.34 20.67
N GLY A 56 16.27 2.15 19.82
CA GLY A 56 17.56 1.57 20.24
C GLY A 56 17.42 0.12 20.71
N ALA A 57 18.18 -0.26 21.73
CA ALA A 57 18.06 -1.56 22.39
C ALA A 57 16.75 -1.60 23.18
N VAL A 58 15.81 -2.44 22.76
CA VAL A 58 14.53 -2.62 23.46
C VAL A 58 14.76 -3.65 24.56
N GLU A 59 14.44 -3.29 25.80
CA GLU A 59 14.64 -4.14 26.97
C GLU A 59 13.98 -5.52 26.79
N GLY A 60 14.75 -6.59 27.02
CA GLY A 60 14.30 -7.97 26.87
C GLY A 60 14.08 -8.45 25.44
N CYS A 61 14.29 -7.61 24.42
CA CYS A 61 14.18 -8.00 23.02
C CYS A 61 15.39 -8.83 22.58
N GLN A 62 15.14 -9.93 21.89
CA GLN A 62 16.16 -10.83 21.33
C GLN A 62 16.06 -10.97 19.81
N ALA A 63 14.91 -10.62 19.22
CA ALA A 63 14.69 -10.68 17.78
C ALA A 63 13.85 -9.50 17.30
N TYR A 64 14.35 -8.81 16.29
CA TYR A 64 13.70 -7.68 15.65
C TYR A 64 13.15 -8.12 14.30
N PHE A 65 11.90 -7.82 14.01
CA PHE A 65 11.29 -8.13 12.71
C PHE A 65 11.03 -6.83 11.95
N LEU A 66 11.37 -6.82 10.66
CA LEU A 66 11.03 -5.73 9.74
C LEU A 66 10.03 -6.27 8.72
N SER A 67 8.79 -5.77 8.77
CA SER A 67 7.69 -6.25 7.92
C SER A 67 7.90 -5.90 6.45
N HIS A 68 8.46 -4.72 6.16
CA HIS A 68 8.77 -4.21 4.83
C HIS A 68 9.68 -2.98 4.86
N PHE A 69 10.17 -2.54 3.69
CA PHE A 69 11.14 -1.45 3.56
C PHE A 69 10.49 -0.07 3.29
N HIS A 70 9.56 0.37 4.14
CA HIS A 70 9.13 1.77 4.19
C HIS A 70 9.70 2.50 5.41
N SER A 71 9.96 3.79 5.23
CA SER A 71 10.80 4.57 6.15
C SER A 71 10.24 4.70 7.55
N ASP A 72 8.93 4.80 7.69
CA ASP A 72 8.24 4.86 8.98
C ASP A 72 8.28 3.54 9.77
N HIS A 73 8.62 2.43 9.11
CA HIS A 73 8.79 1.11 9.74
C HIS A 73 10.24 0.78 10.04
N TYR A 74 11.19 1.10 9.15
CA TYR A 74 12.62 0.92 9.41
C TYR A 74 13.28 2.10 10.13
N ILE A 75 12.57 3.21 10.38
CA ILE A 75 13.13 4.42 11.01
C ILE A 75 13.99 4.07 12.24
N GLY A 76 15.22 4.59 12.26
CA GLY A 76 16.22 4.30 13.29
C GLY A 76 17.21 3.18 12.92
N LEU A 77 16.88 2.35 11.94
CA LEU A 77 17.81 1.35 11.41
C LEU A 77 18.89 2.02 10.55
N THR A 78 20.15 1.75 10.86
CA THR A 78 21.34 2.31 10.18
C THR A 78 22.46 1.29 10.14
N GLY A 79 23.54 1.57 9.39
CA GLY A 79 24.73 0.73 9.35
C GLY A 79 25.42 0.49 10.71
N ARG A 80 25.08 1.26 11.74
CA ARG A 80 25.59 1.09 13.11
C ARG A 80 24.74 0.16 13.97
N TRP A 81 23.72 -0.49 13.39
CA TRP A 81 22.85 -1.39 14.13
C TRP A 81 23.63 -2.49 14.84
N CYS A 82 23.35 -2.69 16.12
CA CYS A 82 24.03 -3.68 16.96
C CYS A 82 23.13 -4.27 18.05
N HIS A 83 21.80 -4.08 17.96
CA HIS A 83 20.87 -4.42 19.03
C HIS A 83 20.30 -5.85 18.94
N GLY A 84 20.52 -6.55 17.83
CA GLY A 84 20.06 -7.92 17.65
C GLY A 84 19.79 -8.29 16.19
N PRO A 85 19.50 -9.57 15.90
CA PRO A 85 19.16 -10.03 14.57
C PRO A 85 17.84 -9.43 14.06
N ILE A 86 17.83 -9.12 12.77
CA ILE A 86 16.73 -8.52 12.00
C ILE A 86 16.18 -9.58 11.04
N TYR A 87 14.98 -10.07 11.33
CA TYR A 87 14.27 -11.04 10.53
C TYR A 87 13.35 -10.32 9.54
N CYS A 88 13.48 -10.66 8.26
CA CYS A 88 12.66 -10.08 7.20
C CYS A 88 12.67 -10.95 5.94
N SER A 89 11.91 -10.57 4.92
CA SER A 89 11.98 -11.21 3.61
C SER A 89 13.31 -10.94 2.91
N LYS A 90 13.69 -11.78 1.95
CA LYS A 90 14.91 -11.61 1.15
C LYS A 90 14.97 -10.26 0.42
N VAL A 91 13.86 -9.82 -0.18
CA VAL A 91 13.76 -8.48 -0.79
C VAL A 91 14.04 -7.38 0.22
N THR A 92 13.45 -7.46 1.41
CA THR A 92 13.69 -6.48 2.49
C THR A 92 15.14 -6.52 2.96
N ALA A 93 15.73 -7.71 3.11
CA ALA A 93 17.14 -7.88 3.47
C ALA A 93 18.06 -7.22 2.44
N ASN A 94 17.83 -7.45 1.14
CA ASN A 94 18.60 -6.81 0.06
C ASN A 94 18.58 -5.28 0.19
N LEU A 95 17.40 -4.70 0.44
CA LEU A 95 17.22 -3.26 0.61
C LEU A 95 17.91 -2.74 1.89
N VAL A 96 17.80 -3.44 3.00
CA VAL A 96 18.47 -3.09 4.27
C VAL A 96 19.99 -3.08 4.11
N LEU A 97 20.56 -4.11 3.49
CA LEU A 97 22.00 -4.22 3.25
C LEU A 97 22.47 -3.13 2.26
N GLN A 98 21.74 -2.93 1.16
CA GLN A 98 22.17 -2.02 0.12
C GLN A 98 21.95 -0.55 0.46
N GLN A 99 20.79 -0.20 1.02
CA GLN A 99 20.38 1.19 1.25
C GLN A 99 20.78 1.70 2.64
N LEU A 100 20.63 0.86 3.67
CA LEU A 100 20.91 1.26 5.06
C LEU A 100 22.31 0.83 5.53
N LYS A 101 23.00 -0.02 4.76
CA LYS A 101 24.36 -0.50 5.03
C LYS A 101 24.49 -1.24 6.36
N VAL A 102 23.43 -1.90 6.80
CA VAL A 102 23.46 -2.75 8.01
C VAL A 102 24.46 -3.89 7.79
N ASP A 103 25.25 -4.19 8.81
CA ASP A 103 26.20 -5.31 8.79
C ASP A 103 25.44 -6.63 8.53
N PRO A 104 25.81 -7.42 7.48
CA PRO A 104 25.14 -8.65 7.11
C PRO A 104 24.93 -9.65 8.25
N LYS A 105 25.80 -9.68 9.26
CA LYS A 105 25.66 -10.60 10.40
C LYS A 105 24.38 -10.39 11.21
N TRP A 106 23.78 -9.19 11.12
CA TRP A 106 22.54 -8.88 11.80
C TRP A 106 21.31 -9.16 10.95
N VAL A 107 21.44 -9.44 9.65
CA VAL A 107 20.28 -9.58 8.77
C VAL A 107 20.01 -11.05 8.50
N VAL A 108 18.80 -11.50 8.83
CA VAL A 108 18.35 -12.88 8.65
C VAL A 108 17.17 -12.86 7.67
N ALA A 109 17.42 -13.31 6.44
CA ALA A 109 16.36 -13.49 5.45
C ALA A 109 15.58 -14.78 5.74
N LEU A 110 14.25 -14.67 5.80
CA LEU A 110 13.35 -15.80 5.97
C LEU A 110 12.79 -16.25 4.62
N ASP A 111 12.57 -17.56 4.49
CA ASP A 111 11.85 -18.14 3.36
C ASP A 111 10.34 -17.90 3.52
N TRP A 112 9.64 -17.67 2.42
CA TRP A 112 8.18 -17.60 2.41
C TRP A 112 7.55 -18.96 2.72
N GLU A 113 6.40 -18.96 3.39
CA GLU A 113 5.56 -20.15 3.63
C GLU A 113 6.26 -21.31 4.37
N LYS A 114 7.35 -21.02 5.08
CA LYS A 114 8.13 -22.00 5.85
C LYS A 114 8.15 -21.66 7.33
N GLU A 115 7.72 -22.61 8.16
CA GLU A 115 7.84 -22.49 9.61
C GLU A 115 9.34 -22.48 9.99
N THR A 116 9.77 -21.42 10.66
CA THR A 116 11.16 -21.21 11.06
C THR A 116 11.22 -20.91 12.56
N ALA A 117 12.01 -21.68 13.31
CA ALA A 117 12.25 -21.40 14.71
C ALA A 117 13.07 -20.11 14.87
N VAL A 118 12.65 -19.22 15.77
CA VAL A 118 13.37 -17.97 16.09
C VAL A 118 14.25 -18.23 17.31
N PRO A 119 15.59 -18.29 17.16
CA PRO A 119 16.52 -18.66 18.22
C PRO A 119 16.29 -17.89 19.54
N ASN A 120 16.39 -18.60 20.66
CA ASN A 120 16.27 -18.09 22.04
C ASN A 120 14.90 -17.52 22.44
N THR A 121 13.90 -17.51 21.54
CA THR A 121 12.59 -16.94 21.82
C THR A 121 11.51 -17.95 22.22
N GLY A 122 11.70 -19.23 21.88
CA GLY A 122 10.67 -20.27 22.03
C GLY A 122 9.47 -20.10 21.07
N VAL A 123 9.63 -19.32 20.01
CA VAL A 123 8.60 -18.98 19.02
C VAL A 123 9.02 -19.47 17.65
N ASN A 124 8.08 -20.03 16.90
CA ASN A 124 8.21 -20.25 15.47
C ASN A 124 7.52 -19.13 14.71
N VAL A 125 8.06 -18.76 13.55
CA VAL A 125 7.46 -17.76 12.64
C VAL A 125 7.24 -18.38 11.27
N THR A 126 6.11 -18.06 10.65
CA THR A 126 5.89 -18.26 9.21
C THR A 126 5.61 -16.92 8.55
N MET A 127 6.28 -16.65 7.44
CA MET A 127 6.14 -15.42 6.68
C MET A 127 5.17 -15.65 5.52
N ILE A 128 4.12 -14.84 5.45
CA ILE A 128 3.08 -14.88 4.40
C ILE A 128 3.12 -13.53 3.68
N SER A 129 2.92 -13.50 2.37
CA SER A 129 2.84 -12.23 1.62
C SER A 129 1.80 -11.28 2.23
N ALA A 130 2.12 -9.98 2.36
CA ALA A 130 1.16 -8.97 2.82
C ALA A 130 0.40 -8.28 1.69
N ASN A 131 0.73 -8.57 0.42
CA ASN A 131 0.13 -7.91 -0.74
C ASN A 131 0.17 -6.36 -0.66
N HIS A 132 1.25 -5.80 -0.10
CA HIS A 132 1.44 -4.36 0.05
C HIS A 132 2.48 -3.83 -0.95
N CYS A 133 3.76 -4.02 -0.66
CA CYS A 133 4.89 -3.65 -1.53
C CYS A 133 5.85 -4.84 -1.69
N PRO A 134 6.80 -4.82 -2.64
CA PRO A 134 7.73 -5.94 -2.81
C PRO A 134 8.48 -6.26 -1.50
N GLY A 135 8.43 -7.52 -1.08
CA GLY A 135 9.00 -8.00 0.18
C GLY A 135 8.13 -7.81 1.42
N SER A 136 6.94 -7.20 1.32
CA SER A 136 6.07 -6.97 2.48
C SER A 136 5.46 -8.26 3.04
N SER A 137 5.48 -8.38 4.37
CA SER A 137 5.21 -9.64 5.06
C SER A 137 4.17 -9.52 6.17
N LEU A 138 3.22 -10.45 6.19
CA LEU A 138 2.53 -10.86 7.41
C LEU A 138 3.47 -11.82 8.17
N PHE A 139 3.54 -11.70 9.49
CA PHE A 139 4.22 -12.68 10.35
C PHE A 139 3.20 -13.43 11.20
N LEU A 140 3.15 -14.75 11.04
CA LEU A 140 2.42 -15.62 11.95
C LEU A 140 3.40 -16.20 12.96
N PHE A 141 3.37 -15.69 14.18
CA PHE A 141 4.12 -16.21 15.31
C PHE A 141 3.31 -17.29 16.03
N GLU A 142 3.92 -18.44 16.25
CA GLU A 142 3.30 -19.55 16.97
C GLU A 142 4.20 -19.98 18.14
N ARG A 143 3.62 -20.04 19.33
CA ARG A 143 4.29 -20.49 20.56
C ARG A 143 3.53 -21.67 21.16
N PRO A 144 4.15 -22.82 21.46
CA PRO A 144 3.49 -23.92 22.15
C PRO A 144 2.93 -23.49 23.53
N LEU A 145 1.73 -23.98 23.87
CA LEU A 145 1.07 -23.76 25.16
C LEU A 145 0.97 -25.07 25.95
N GLY A 146 1.38 -25.04 27.22
CA GLY A 146 1.34 -26.20 28.12
C GLY A 146 2.37 -27.27 27.77
N ASN A 147 2.09 -28.53 28.15
CA ASN A 147 2.98 -29.65 27.87
C ASN A 147 3.03 -29.94 26.36
N ALA A 148 4.18 -30.41 25.86
CA ALA A 148 4.43 -30.65 24.43
C ALA A 148 3.36 -31.50 23.71
N ASN A 149 2.65 -32.36 24.46
CA ASN A 149 1.62 -33.26 23.93
C ASN A 149 0.24 -32.62 23.72
N SER A 150 0.03 -31.35 24.12
CA SER A 150 -1.30 -30.73 24.03
C SER A 150 -1.67 -30.30 22.60
N GLY A 151 -0.67 -30.13 21.72
CA GLY A 151 -0.83 -29.60 20.37
C GLY A 151 -1.36 -28.15 20.30
N LYS A 152 -1.59 -27.49 21.44
CA LYS A 152 -2.12 -26.13 21.50
C LYS A 152 -0.98 -25.13 21.27
N LYS A 153 -1.19 -24.20 20.35
CA LYS A 153 -0.29 -23.07 20.11
C LYS A 153 -1.01 -21.75 20.42
N HIS A 154 -0.29 -20.78 20.98
CA HIS A 154 -0.67 -19.37 20.98
C HIS A 154 -0.25 -18.77 19.64
N ARG A 155 -1.16 -18.09 18.96
CA ARG A 155 -0.98 -17.64 17.57
C ARG A 155 -1.16 -16.13 17.49
N ILE A 156 -0.09 -15.42 17.14
CA ILE A 156 -0.08 -13.97 16.96
C ILE A 156 0.16 -13.69 15.49
N LEU A 157 -0.80 -13.05 14.82
CA LEU A 157 -0.63 -12.56 13.46
C LEU A 157 -0.24 -11.07 13.52
N HIS A 158 0.88 -10.69 12.91
CA HIS A 158 1.23 -9.30 12.70
C HIS A 158 1.14 -8.96 11.22
N CYS A 159 0.27 -8.03 10.85
CA CYS A 159 0.01 -7.75 9.45
C CYS A 159 1.07 -6.85 8.79
N GLY A 160 1.90 -6.15 9.58
CA GLY A 160 2.67 -5.03 9.02
C GLY A 160 1.72 -4.03 8.37
N ASP A 161 2.10 -3.50 7.22
CA ASP A 161 1.18 -2.86 6.28
C ASP A 161 0.74 -3.89 5.23
N PHE A 162 -0.56 -3.99 4.97
CA PHE A 162 -1.11 -5.05 4.11
C PHE A 162 -2.36 -4.62 3.34
N ARG A 163 -2.58 -5.27 2.19
CA ARG A 163 -3.87 -5.22 1.47
C ARG A 163 -4.52 -6.59 1.48
N ALA A 164 -5.52 -6.75 2.34
CA ALA A 164 -6.28 -7.98 2.46
C ALA A 164 -6.84 -8.42 1.11
N CYS A 165 -6.58 -9.67 0.76
CA CYS A 165 -6.99 -10.30 -0.49
C CYS A 165 -7.54 -11.70 -0.21
N ARG A 166 -8.06 -12.33 -1.26
CA ARG A 166 -8.69 -13.65 -1.19
C ARG A 166 -7.71 -14.72 -0.69
N GLU A 167 -6.46 -14.63 -1.14
CA GLU A 167 -5.38 -15.56 -0.79
C GLU A 167 -5.14 -15.59 0.72
N HIS A 168 -5.25 -14.45 1.42
CA HIS A 168 -5.17 -14.44 2.89
C HIS A 168 -6.35 -15.17 3.56
N LEU A 169 -7.55 -15.06 3.01
CA LEU A 169 -8.77 -15.68 3.56
C LEU A 169 -8.75 -17.20 3.37
N GLU A 170 -8.21 -17.65 2.24
CA GLU A 170 -8.10 -19.06 1.86
C GLU A 170 -6.81 -19.70 2.39
N HIS A 171 -5.89 -18.90 2.94
CA HIS A 171 -4.59 -19.37 3.39
C HIS A 171 -4.71 -20.50 4.43
N PRO A 172 -4.04 -21.66 4.26
CA PRO A 172 -4.17 -22.80 5.16
C PRO A 172 -3.85 -22.50 6.62
N LEU A 173 -2.96 -21.55 6.89
CA LEU A 173 -2.58 -21.12 8.25
C LEU A 173 -3.51 -20.06 8.85
N LEU A 174 -4.36 -19.39 8.05
CA LEU A 174 -5.22 -18.29 8.54
C LEU A 174 -6.71 -18.69 8.57
N ARG A 175 -7.20 -19.41 7.56
CA ARG A 175 -8.61 -19.75 7.38
C ARG A 175 -9.21 -20.46 8.60
N PRO A 176 -10.43 -20.17 9.07
CA PRO A 176 -10.95 -20.75 10.32
C PRO A 176 -11.05 -22.28 10.36
N ASN A 177 -11.38 -22.90 9.24
CA ASN A 177 -11.61 -24.33 9.15
C ASN A 177 -10.50 -24.98 8.34
N VAL A 178 -9.82 -25.96 8.92
CA VAL A 178 -8.73 -26.71 8.29
C VAL A 178 -9.08 -28.18 8.33
N GLN A 179 -8.88 -28.85 7.21
CA GLN A 179 -8.95 -30.31 7.16
C GLN A 179 -7.54 -30.85 7.36
N ASP A 180 -7.38 -31.77 8.30
CA ASP A 180 -6.13 -32.49 8.49
C ASP A 180 -5.88 -33.39 7.28
N ALA A 181 -4.71 -33.24 6.65
CA ALA A 181 -4.40 -33.91 5.38
C ALA A 181 -4.24 -35.44 5.52
N ILE A 182 -3.99 -35.94 6.73
CA ILE A 182 -3.73 -37.37 6.98
C ILE A 182 -5.00 -38.06 7.47
N THR A 183 -5.66 -37.46 8.46
CA THR A 183 -6.84 -38.03 9.13
C THR A 183 -8.16 -37.62 8.48
N GLY A 184 -8.15 -36.62 7.60
CA GLY A 184 -9.36 -36.05 6.99
C GLY A 184 -10.26 -35.30 7.96
N GLN A 185 -9.88 -35.19 9.24
CA GLN A 185 -10.69 -34.56 10.27
C GLN A 185 -10.67 -33.03 10.14
N SER A 186 -11.85 -32.43 10.25
CA SER A 186 -12.00 -30.98 10.31
C SER A 186 -11.64 -30.47 11.69
N ARG A 187 -10.66 -29.56 11.75
CA ARG A 187 -10.31 -28.80 12.95
C ARG A 187 -10.56 -27.32 12.74
N GLN A 188 -10.95 -26.66 13.82
CA GLN A 188 -11.07 -25.23 13.86
C GLN A 188 -9.74 -24.62 14.32
N GLN A 189 -9.27 -23.62 13.60
CA GLN A 189 -8.14 -22.79 14.01
C GLN A 189 -8.60 -21.36 14.30
N ARG A 190 -7.84 -20.68 15.15
CA ARG A 190 -8.05 -19.28 15.51
C ARG A 190 -6.71 -18.55 15.56
N ILE A 191 -6.79 -17.23 15.58
CA ILE A 191 -5.68 -16.32 15.81
C ILE A 191 -5.98 -15.65 17.15
N ASP A 192 -5.13 -15.84 18.16
CA ASP A 192 -5.40 -15.32 19.49
C ASP A 192 -5.20 -13.79 19.52
N VAL A 193 -4.21 -13.26 18.80
CA VAL A 193 -3.97 -11.81 18.67
C VAL A 193 -3.62 -11.44 17.23
N CYS A 194 -4.27 -10.43 16.68
CA CYS A 194 -3.96 -9.86 15.36
C CYS A 194 -3.56 -8.39 15.50
N TYR A 195 -2.33 -8.07 15.14
CA TYR A 195 -1.84 -6.70 15.00
C TYR A 195 -2.18 -6.23 13.60
N LEU A 196 -3.21 -5.39 13.49
CA LEU A 196 -3.89 -5.08 12.24
C LEU A 196 -3.49 -3.69 11.72
N ASP A 197 -3.13 -3.62 10.45
CA ASP A 197 -3.06 -2.35 9.71
C ASP A 197 -4.43 -1.70 9.65
N THR A 198 -4.56 -0.57 10.32
CA THR A 198 -5.80 0.20 10.43
C THR A 198 -5.73 1.52 9.67
N THR A 199 -4.86 1.62 8.65
CA THR A 199 -4.65 2.83 7.83
C THR A 199 -5.97 3.40 7.31
N TYR A 200 -6.83 2.55 6.74
CA TYR A 200 -8.12 2.94 6.18
C TYR A 200 -9.31 2.28 6.88
N LEU A 201 -9.23 2.09 8.21
CA LEU A 201 -10.36 1.64 9.02
C LEU A 201 -11.40 2.78 9.17
N ASN A 202 -12.08 3.11 8.08
CA ASN A 202 -13.16 4.06 8.02
C ASN A 202 -14.06 3.77 6.80
N PRO A 203 -15.40 3.67 6.95
CA PRO A 203 -16.36 3.43 5.88
C PRO A 203 -16.22 4.33 4.63
N LYS A 204 -15.61 5.51 4.76
CA LYS A 204 -15.32 6.40 3.63
C LYS A 204 -14.42 5.75 2.56
N TYR A 205 -13.61 4.75 2.91
CA TYR A 205 -12.58 4.17 2.04
C TYR A 205 -12.98 2.79 1.52
N ALA A 206 -13.42 2.70 0.26
CA ALA A 206 -13.65 1.43 -0.45
C ALA A 206 -13.00 1.48 -1.83
N PHE A 207 -11.68 1.30 -1.86
CA PHE A 207 -10.89 1.45 -3.08
C PHE A 207 -11.25 0.38 -4.12
N PRO A 208 -11.17 0.70 -5.43
CA PRO A 208 -11.22 -0.31 -6.46
C PRO A 208 -10.02 -1.27 -6.40
N SER A 209 -10.13 -2.39 -7.12
CA SER A 209 -9.02 -3.35 -7.22
C SER A 209 -7.81 -2.71 -7.91
N GLN A 210 -6.60 -3.14 -7.55
CA GLN A 210 -5.37 -2.68 -8.22
C GLN A 210 -5.43 -2.93 -9.73
N VAL A 211 -5.98 -4.09 -10.13
CA VAL A 211 -6.16 -4.49 -11.52
C VAL A 211 -7.02 -3.48 -12.29
N ASN A 212 -8.19 -3.10 -11.76
CA ASN A 212 -9.07 -2.14 -12.43
C ASN A 212 -8.41 -0.76 -12.57
N VAL A 213 -7.66 -0.31 -11.55
CA VAL A 213 -6.94 0.96 -11.63
C VAL A 213 -5.82 0.91 -12.68
N ILE A 214 -5.04 -0.17 -12.73
CA ILE A 214 -3.99 -0.36 -13.74
C ILE A 214 -4.62 -0.39 -15.14
N GLN A 215 -5.69 -1.16 -15.33
CA GLN A 215 -6.38 -1.27 -16.61
C GLN A 215 -6.91 0.09 -17.07
N ALA A 216 -7.55 0.85 -16.19
CA ALA A 216 -8.03 2.20 -16.52
C ALA A 216 -6.88 3.13 -16.94
N CYS A 217 -5.71 3.02 -16.30
CA CYS A 217 -4.52 3.78 -16.69
C CYS A 217 -3.98 3.34 -18.05
N GLN A 218 -3.92 2.02 -18.32
CA GLN A 218 -3.50 1.46 -19.61
C GLN A 218 -4.40 1.93 -20.75
N GLU A 219 -5.72 1.88 -20.57
CA GLU A 219 -6.69 2.34 -21.55
C GLU A 219 -6.54 3.86 -21.80
N MET A 220 -6.37 4.65 -20.72
CA MET A 220 -6.17 6.10 -20.81
C MET A 220 -4.92 6.44 -21.64
N VAL A 221 -3.76 5.87 -21.30
CA VAL A 221 -2.52 6.18 -22.02
C VAL A 221 -2.54 5.68 -23.45
N THR A 222 -3.19 4.53 -23.71
CA THR A 222 -3.32 4.00 -25.07
C THR A 222 -4.17 4.92 -25.93
N LYS A 223 -5.25 5.48 -25.36
CA LYS A 223 -6.08 6.47 -26.04
C LYS A 223 -5.28 7.73 -26.35
N LEU A 224 -4.65 8.33 -25.34
CA LEU A 224 -3.86 9.57 -25.50
C LEU A 224 -2.68 9.40 -26.47
N ASN A 225 -2.00 8.27 -26.44
CA ASN A 225 -0.89 7.99 -27.35
C ASN A 225 -1.34 7.86 -28.82
N LYS A 226 -2.62 7.55 -29.09
CA LYS A 226 -3.19 7.48 -30.45
C LYS A 226 -3.84 8.79 -30.89
N THR A 227 -4.60 9.43 -30.01
CA THR A 227 -5.41 10.61 -30.36
C THR A 227 -4.72 11.94 -30.09
N GLY A 228 -3.60 11.92 -29.36
CA GLY A 228 -2.97 13.14 -28.85
C GLY A 228 -3.64 13.66 -27.56
N PRO A 229 -3.31 14.90 -27.16
CA PRO A 229 -3.88 15.60 -26.00
C PRO A 229 -5.40 15.51 -25.84
N LEU A 230 -5.89 15.58 -24.59
CA LEU A 230 -7.34 15.62 -24.34
C LEU A 230 -7.96 16.90 -24.94
N ASP A 231 -8.92 16.72 -25.84
CA ASP A 231 -9.77 17.81 -26.32
C ASP A 231 -10.85 18.17 -25.29
N SER A 232 -11.00 19.47 -25.04
CA SER A 232 -11.87 20.05 -24.00
C SER A 232 -13.37 20.05 -24.34
N THR A 233 -13.84 19.19 -25.25
CA THR A 233 -15.26 19.14 -25.68
C THR A 233 -15.90 17.77 -25.42
N SER A 234 -15.72 17.24 -24.22
CA SER A 234 -16.52 16.09 -23.73
C SER A 234 -16.92 16.28 -22.27
N GLY A 235 -17.24 17.51 -21.89
CA GLY A 235 -18.22 17.78 -20.85
C GLY A 235 -19.61 17.85 -21.51
N ASN A 236 -20.55 17.04 -21.02
CA ASN A 236 -21.94 17.03 -21.48
C ASN A 236 -22.57 18.44 -21.44
N ALA A 237 -22.64 19.11 -22.60
CA ALA A 237 -23.51 20.29 -22.79
C ALA A 237 -23.77 20.70 -24.26
N ASP A 238 -23.29 19.98 -25.28
CA ASP A 238 -23.20 20.56 -26.64
C ASP A 238 -23.92 19.78 -27.76
N ASN A 239 -25.06 19.17 -27.43
CA ASN A 239 -25.98 18.60 -28.43
C ASN A 239 -27.16 19.54 -28.79
N GLN A 240 -27.08 20.82 -28.43
CA GLN A 240 -28.15 21.79 -28.72
C GLN A 240 -27.65 23.10 -29.31
N MET A 241 -26.63 23.07 -30.20
CA MET A 241 -26.30 24.23 -31.03
C MET A 241 -25.56 23.83 -32.33
N LYS A 242 -26.01 22.77 -33.01
CA LYS A 242 -25.51 22.40 -34.36
C LYS A 242 -26.53 22.59 -35.49
N SER A 243 -27.54 23.45 -35.28
CA SER A 243 -28.57 23.75 -36.29
C SER A 243 -28.56 25.19 -36.83
N PHE A 244 -27.71 26.11 -36.35
CA PHE A 244 -27.92 27.54 -36.66
C PHE A 244 -26.76 28.34 -37.25
N ILE A 245 -25.64 27.72 -37.63
CA ILE A 245 -24.57 28.44 -38.33
C ILE A 245 -24.14 27.67 -39.59
N LYS A 246 -25.00 27.73 -40.60
CA LYS A 246 -24.66 27.44 -42.00
C LYS A 246 -25.27 28.52 -42.88
N SER A 247 -24.66 29.71 -42.86
CA SER A 247 -24.78 30.72 -43.93
C SER A 247 -23.79 31.85 -43.65
N GLY A 248 -22.94 32.22 -44.62
CA GLY A 248 -22.23 33.51 -44.59
C GLY A 248 -20.71 33.51 -44.86
N SER A 249 -20.33 33.24 -46.11
CA SER A 249 -19.37 33.98 -46.95
C SER A 249 -17.99 34.49 -46.46
N LYS A 250 -16.97 34.04 -47.23
CA LYS A 250 -15.88 34.78 -47.96
C LYS A 250 -14.63 35.34 -47.24
N LYS A 251 -13.49 34.76 -47.67
CA LYS A 251 -12.18 35.30 -48.12
C LYS A 251 -11.56 36.53 -47.43
N GLY A 252 -10.34 36.32 -46.90
CA GLY A 252 -9.27 37.31 -46.77
C GLY A 252 -7.92 36.59 -46.81
N ASN A 253 -6.98 37.05 -47.64
CA ASN A 253 -5.71 36.42 -47.97
C ASN A 253 -4.57 37.30 -47.44
N THR A 254 -3.66 36.76 -46.61
CA THR A 254 -2.37 37.40 -46.32
C THR A 254 -1.30 36.35 -46.03
N LYS A 255 -0.26 36.37 -46.87
CA LYS A 255 1.03 35.65 -46.80
C LYS A 255 1.81 36.10 -45.55
N SER A 256 2.26 35.21 -44.66
CA SER A 256 3.40 34.27 -44.70
C SER A 256 4.72 34.89 -44.22
N ASP A 257 5.02 34.69 -42.94
CA ASP A 257 6.38 34.55 -42.42
C ASP A 257 6.49 33.16 -41.81
N SER A 258 7.07 32.26 -42.60
CA SER A 258 7.27 30.86 -42.26
C SER A 258 8.64 30.69 -41.61
N GLU A 259 8.69 30.72 -40.28
CA GLU A 259 9.73 29.99 -39.56
C GLU A 259 9.33 28.51 -39.55
N SER A 260 10.09 27.72 -40.29
CA SER A 260 9.91 26.30 -40.50
C SER A 260 10.10 25.51 -39.20
N ILE A 261 9.00 25.18 -38.52
CA ILE A 261 8.98 24.11 -37.52
C ILE A 261 8.95 22.78 -38.27
N SER A 262 9.98 22.00 -38.04
CA SER A 262 10.25 20.67 -38.59
C SER A 262 9.03 19.73 -38.65
N GLU A 263 8.82 19.18 -39.84
CA GLU A 263 8.14 17.93 -40.21
C GLU A 263 7.44 17.11 -39.12
N ASN A 264 6.09 17.06 -39.22
CA ASN A 264 5.14 15.95 -39.01
C ASN A 264 5.64 14.66 -38.28
N LYS A 265 6.21 14.77 -37.07
CA LYS A 265 6.29 13.61 -36.18
C LYS A 265 4.93 13.35 -35.53
N PRO A 266 4.45 12.09 -35.49
CA PRO A 266 3.22 11.78 -34.79
C PRO A 266 3.33 12.18 -33.31
N PRO A 267 2.24 12.65 -32.68
CA PRO A 267 2.26 13.05 -31.28
C PRO A 267 2.72 11.88 -30.42
N ARG A 268 3.76 12.10 -29.61
CA ARG A 268 4.31 11.06 -28.72
C ARG A 268 4.06 11.43 -27.27
N LEU A 269 3.37 10.54 -26.56
CA LEU A 269 2.99 10.72 -25.17
C LEU A 269 4.15 10.36 -24.23
N LEU A 270 4.43 11.24 -23.27
CA LEU A 270 5.17 10.93 -22.06
C LEU A 270 4.20 10.57 -20.92
N VAL A 271 4.48 9.49 -20.20
CA VAL A 271 3.74 9.09 -19.01
C VAL A 271 4.65 9.18 -17.79
N VAL A 272 4.26 9.97 -16.81
CA VAL A 272 5.00 10.11 -15.54
C VAL A 272 4.20 9.45 -14.43
N VAL A 273 4.78 8.49 -13.72
CA VAL A 273 4.10 7.74 -12.66
C VAL A 273 4.77 8.00 -11.32
N GLY A 274 3.97 8.43 -10.36
CA GLY A 274 4.43 8.71 -9.00
C GLY A 274 4.70 7.43 -8.24
N THR A 275 5.91 7.26 -7.74
CA THR A 275 6.33 6.13 -6.92
C THR A 275 6.91 6.61 -5.59
N TYR A 276 7.02 5.70 -4.63
CA TYR A 276 7.84 5.90 -3.42
C TYR A 276 9.24 5.29 -3.64
N SER A 277 10.01 5.11 -2.56
CA SER A 277 11.25 4.31 -2.62
C SER A 277 10.97 2.90 -3.16
N ILE A 278 9.94 2.22 -2.65
CA ILE A 278 9.39 0.97 -3.19
C ILE A 278 7.85 1.00 -3.17
N GLY A 279 7.21 0.19 -4.00
CA GLY A 279 5.76 0.18 -4.18
C GLY A 279 5.35 0.95 -5.43
N LYS A 280 4.17 0.59 -5.97
CA LYS A 280 3.59 1.10 -7.22
C LYS A 280 4.31 0.63 -8.50
N GLU A 281 5.25 -0.31 -8.45
CA GLU A 281 5.94 -0.78 -9.67
C GLU A 281 4.97 -1.41 -10.68
N ARG A 282 3.92 -2.12 -10.19
CA ARG A 282 2.90 -2.79 -11.03
C ARG A 282 2.16 -1.83 -11.97
N ILE A 283 1.89 -0.59 -11.57
CA ILE A 283 1.25 0.39 -12.47
C ILE A 283 2.21 0.83 -13.58
N CYS A 284 3.51 0.99 -13.27
CA CYS A 284 4.52 1.35 -14.26
C CYS A 284 4.69 0.23 -15.30
N ILE A 285 4.80 -1.02 -14.83
CA ILE A 285 4.87 -2.23 -15.66
C ILE A 285 3.64 -2.34 -16.57
N GLY A 286 2.44 -2.21 -16.00
CA GLY A 286 1.19 -2.30 -16.75
C GLY A 286 1.12 -1.27 -17.88
N ILE A 287 1.43 0.00 -17.59
CA ILE A 287 1.43 1.09 -18.57
C ILE A 287 2.50 0.85 -19.64
N ALA A 288 3.73 0.46 -19.24
CA ALA A 288 4.83 0.21 -20.16
C ALA A 288 4.52 -0.90 -21.16
N LYS A 289 3.91 -2.00 -20.69
CA LYS A 289 3.41 -3.09 -21.53
C LYS A 289 2.35 -2.63 -22.53
N ALA A 290 1.38 -1.82 -22.08
CA ALA A 290 0.33 -1.29 -22.95
C ALA A 290 0.88 -0.39 -24.06
N LEU A 291 1.91 0.41 -23.75
CA LEU A 291 2.59 1.28 -24.72
C LEU A 291 3.70 0.56 -25.51
N LYS A 292 4.00 -0.71 -25.22
CA LYS A 292 5.16 -1.44 -25.77
C LYS A 292 6.48 -0.66 -25.61
N SER A 293 6.69 -0.08 -24.43
CA SER A 293 7.79 0.82 -24.12
C SER A 293 8.59 0.33 -22.91
N LYS A 294 9.80 0.88 -22.73
CA LYS A 294 10.58 0.79 -21.49
C LYS A 294 10.07 1.75 -20.41
N ILE A 295 10.59 1.55 -19.20
CA ILE A 295 10.40 2.39 -18.02
C ILE A 295 11.73 3.07 -17.68
N PHE A 296 11.76 4.39 -17.69
CA PHE A 296 12.89 5.16 -17.19
C PHE A 296 12.79 5.29 -15.67
N ALA A 297 13.91 5.03 -15.00
CA ALA A 297 14.08 5.33 -13.58
C ALA A 297 15.44 5.99 -13.35
N PRO A 298 15.55 7.00 -12.48
CA PRO A 298 16.84 7.57 -12.11
C PRO A 298 17.78 6.51 -11.50
N PRO A 299 19.11 6.70 -11.55
CA PRO A 299 20.08 5.70 -11.08
C PRO A 299 19.85 5.22 -9.64
N ALA A 300 19.42 6.11 -8.74
CA ALA A 300 19.08 5.74 -7.36
C ALA A 300 17.87 4.80 -7.27
N LYS A 301 16.83 5.05 -8.08
CA LYS A 301 15.63 4.20 -8.14
C LYS A 301 15.94 2.87 -8.84
N MET A 302 16.76 2.86 -9.89
CA MET A 302 17.20 1.61 -10.53
C MET A 302 17.93 0.68 -9.55
N ARG A 303 18.83 1.22 -8.72
CA ARG A 303 19.49 0.46 -7.65
C ARG A 303 18.50 -0.12 -6.64
N ILE A 304 17.41 0.59 -6.35
CA ILE A 304 16.35 0.05 -5.48
C ILE A 304 15.61 -1.08 -6.20
N CYS A 305 15.21 -0.87 -7.46
CA CYS A 305 14.51 -1.87 -8.26
C CYS A 305 15.28 -3.18 -8.41
N SER A 306 16.62 -3.14 -8.53
CA SER A 306 17.44 -4.34 -8.59
C SER A 306 17.40 -5.21 -7.32
N CYS A 307 16.98 -4.66 -6.18
CA CYS A 307 16.80 -5.42 -4.94
C CYS A 307 15.45 -6.15 -4.84
N LEU A 308 14.48 -5.85 -5.72
CA LEU A 308 13.09 -6.26 -5.56
C LEU A 308 12.78 -7.69 -6.03
N GLU A 309 13.77 -8.39 -6.57
CA GLU A 309 13.63 -9.75 -7.13
C GLU A 309 12.50 -9.85 -8.17
N ASP A 310 12.35 -8.81 -9.01
CA ASP A 310 11.34 -8.72 -10.07
C ASP A 310 12.01 -8.68 -11.46
N PRO A 311 12.14 -9.84 -12.14
CA PRO A 311 12.75 -9.92 -13.48
C PRO A 311 11.97 -9.12 -14.52
N GLU A 312 10.64 -9.11 -14.44
CA GLU A 312 9.79 -8.40 -15.39
C GLU A 312 10.01 -6.89 -15.32
N LEU A 313 10.10 -6.34 -14.11
CA LEU A 313 10.48 -4.94 -13.92
C LEU A 313 11.87 -4.67 -14.46
N ASN A 314 12.86 -5.50 -14.09
CA ASN A 314 14.25 -5.30 -14.49
C ASN A 314 14.43 -5.28 -16.01
N ASP A 315 13.73 -6.16 -16.73
CA ASP A 315 13.75 -6.21 -18.19
C ASP A 315 13.15 -4.95 -18.84
N LEU A 316 12.20 -4.30 -18.18
CA LEU A 316 11.56 -3.08 -18.66
C LEU A 316 12.34 -1.81 -18.33
N LEU A 317 13.26 -1.84 -17.36
CA LEU A 317 13.99 -0.64 -16.91
C LEU A 317 15.02 -0.16 -17.94
N THR A 318 15.22 1.15 -17.96
CA THR A 318 16.30 1.80 -18.71
C THR A 318 16.79 3.06 -17.99
N SER A 319 18.08 3.37 -18.13
CA SER A 319 18.68 4.62 -17.67
C SER A 319 18.53 5.77 -18.67
N ASP A 320 18.04 5.50 -19.88
CA ASP A 320 17.85 6.50 -20.94
C ASP A 320 16.39 6.97 -20.97
N PRO A 321 16.10 8.23 -20.57
CA PRO A 321 14.73 8.74 -20.55
C PRO A 321 14.09 8.81 -21.94
N ARG A 322 14.86 8.95 -23.01
CA ARG A 322 14.29 9.09 -24.38
C ARG A 322 13.88 7.74 -24.98
N LYS A 323 14.38 6.63 -24.44
CA LYS A 323 14.00 5.26 -24.81
C LYS A 323 12.74 4.76 -24.09
N ALA A 324 12.22 5.51 -23.11
CA ALA A 324 11.07 5.13 -22.31
C ALA A 324 9.95 6.16 -22.41
N GLN A 325 8.72 5.71 -22.67
CA GLN A 325 7.52 6.53 -22.52
C GLN A 325 7.00 6.58 -21.09
N VAL A 326 7.48 5.70 -20.19
CA VAL A 326 7.02 5.66 -18.79
C VAL A 326 8.17 6.08 -17.88
N HIS A 327 8.01 7.15 -17.13
CA HIS A 327 9.03 7.68 -16.22
C HIS A 327 8.57 7.52 -14.78
N MET A 328 9.41 6.90 -13.95
CA MET A 328 9.21 6.85 -12.50
C MET A 328 9.73 8.13 -11.85
N THR A 329 8.87 8.85 -11.13
CA THR A 329 9.26 10.02 -10.34
C THR A 329 8.69 9.92 -8.92
N PRO A 330 9.29 10.61 -7.93
CA PRO A 330 8.71 10.72 -6.60
C PRO A 330 7.29 11.32 -6.64
N VAL A 331 6.33 10.67 -5.97
CA VAL A 331 4.91 11.06 -6.05
C VAL A 331 4.60 12.51 -5.63
N PHE A 332 5.46 13.14 -4.81
CA PHE A 332 5.28 14.52 -4.35
C PHE A 332 5.66 15.56 -5.40
N GLU A 333 6.47 15.19 -6.40
CA GLU A 333 6.91 16.04 -7.50
C GLU A 333 5.87 16.14 -8.62
N ILE A 334 4.88 15.24 -8.67
CA ILE A 334 3.87 15.23 -9.73
C ILE A 334 2.75 16.20 -9.38
N ARG A 335 2.69 17.32 -10.10
CA ARG A 335 1.58 18.28 -10.11
C ARG A 335 1.35 18.70 -11.55
N ALA A 336 0.20 19.28 -11.84
CA ALA A 336 -0.07 19.70 -13.21
C ALA A 336 0.96 20.75 -13.70
N GLU A 337 1.39 21.63 -12.81
CA GLU A 337 2.36 22.69 -13.10
C GLU A 337 3.77 22.12 -13.31
N THR A 338 4.20 21.18 -12.47
CA THR A 338 5.55 20.59 -12.55
C THR A 338 5.70 19.57 -13.67
N LEU A 339 4.60 18.95 -14.11
CA LEU A 339 4.63 18.03 -15.26
C LEU A 339 4.98 18.74 -16.56
N ASP A 340 4.50 19.97 -16.73
CA ASP A 340 4.77 20.78 -17.91
C ASP A 340 6.25 21.18 -17.98
N GLU A 341 6.83 21.60 -16.85
CA GLU A 341 8.27 21.83 -16.70
C GLU A 341 9.09 20.57 -16.97
N TYR A 342 8.66 19.43 -16.43
CA TYR A 342 9.31 18.14 -16.67
C TYR A 342 9.29 17.77 -18.17
N LEU A 343 8.16 17.97 -18.85
CA LEU A 343 8.02 17.75 -20.29
C LEU A 343 8.94 18.67 -21.11
N CYS A 344 9.12 19.93 -20.70
CA CYS A 344 10.01 20.88 -21.38
C CYS A 344 11.43 20.33 -21.57
N GLY A 345 11.92 19.50 -20.64
CA GLY A 345 13.22 18.83 -20.75
C GLY A 345 13.33 17.73 -21.81
N TYR A 346 12.21 17.34 -22.44
CA TYR A 346 12.13 16.23 -23.39
C TYR A 346 11.31 16.54 -24.64
N LEU A 347 11.14 17.82 -24.98
CA LEU A 347 10.36 18.26 -26.16
C LEU A 347 10.96 17.79 -27.50
N ASP A 348 12.24 17.38 -27.50
CA ASP A 348 12.88 16.74 -28.64
C ASP A 348 12.27 15.36 -28.98
N THR A 349 11.60 14.73 -28.01
CA THR A 349 11.06 13.38 -28.11
C THR A 349 9.55 13.31 -27.89
N PHE A 350 8.99 14.09 -26.96
CA PHE A 350 7.58 14.01 -26.54
C PHE A 350 6.84 15.32 -26.78
N THR A 351 5.56 15.22 -27.13
CA THR A 351 4.73 16.39 -27.44
C THR A 351 3.79 16.79 -26.30
N HIS A 352 3.44 15.84 -25.44
CA HIS A 352 2.54 16.04 -24.31
C HIS A 352 2.80 15.00 -23.22
N VAL A 353 2.32 15.29 -22.00
CA VAL A 353 2.54 14.46 -20.82
C VAL A 353 1.26 14.16 -20.06
N VAL A 354 1.15 12.93 -19.56
CA VAL A 354 0.18 12.53 -18.55
C VAL A 354 0.89 12.07 -17.29
N GLY A 355 0.50 12.63 -16.14
CA GLY A 355 1.00 12.24 -14.83
C GLY A 355 -0.03 11.43 -14.05
N PHE A 356 0.37 10.31 -13.46
CA PHE A 356 -0.45 9.56 -12.52
C PHE A 356 0.10 9.69 -11.10
N ARG A 357 -0.78 10.06 -10.16
CA ARG A 357 -0.52 10.07 -8.72
C ARG A 357 -1.26 8.91 -8.05
N PRO A 358 -0.66 7.71 -8.01
CA PRO A 358 -1.30 6.52 -7.47
C PRO A 358 -1.31 6.56 -5.94
N THR A 359 -2.48 6.76 -5.33
CA THR A 359 -2.65 6.70 -3.87
C THR A 359 -4.09 6.45 -3.47
N GLY A 360 -4.32 5.68 -2.39
CA GLY A 360 -5.67 5.44 -1.85
C GLY A 360 -6.38 6.74 -1.45
N TRP A 361 -5.64 7.78 -1.06
CA TRP A 361 -6.21 9.06 -0.62
C TRP A 361 -6.93 9.86 -1.72
N THR A 362 -6.72 9.53 -2.99
CA THR A 362 -7.45 10.15 -4.11
C THR A 362 -8.87 9.61 -4.26
N TYR A 363 -9.19 8.51 -3.58
CA TYR A 363 -10.51 7.92 -3.63
C TYR A 363 -11.61 8.88 -3.14
N ARG A 364 -12.74 8.82 -3.83
CA ARG A 364 -13.97 9.54 -3.50
C ARG A 364 -15.11 8.51 -3.47
N PRO A 365 -15.79 8.34 -2.32
CA PRO A 365 -16.96 7.47 -2.28
C PRO A 365 -18.07 8.07 -3.16
N PRO A 366 -18.94 7.24 -3.76
CA PRO A 366 -20.16 7.72 -4.42
C PRO A 366 -21.03 8.51 -3.43
N ASN A 367 -21.70 9.56 -3.89
CA ASN A 367 -22.61 10.37 -3.06
C ASN A 367 -23.75 9.56 -2.44
N SER A 368 -24.15 8.46 -3.09
CA SER A 368 -25.18 7.52 -2.62
C SER A 368 -24.73 6.61 -1.47
N ARG A 369 -23.43 6.57 -1.13
CA ARG A 369 -22.93 5.68 -0.08
C ARG A 369 -23.12 6.29 1.30
N PHE A 370 -23.86 5.60 2.16
CA PHE A 370 -23.91 5.90 3.58
C PHE A 370 -22.60 5.50 4.28
N ILE A 371 -21.87 6.48 4.82
CA ILE A 371 -20.51 6.31 5.39
C ILE A 371 -20.42 6.53 6.90
N GLU A 372 -21.49 6.96 7.57
CA GLU A 372 -21.41 7.27 9.01
C GLU A 372 -21.37 6.00 9.86
N SER A 373 -22.29 5.08 9.61
CA SER A 373 -22.40 3.81 10.33
C SER A 373 -23.15 2.74 9.51
N PRO A 374 -22.63 2.34 8.33
CA PRO A 374 -23.26 1.29 7.52
C PRO A 374 -23.30 -0.06 8.25
N ALA A 375 -24.31 -0.90 7.94
CA ALA A 375 -24.35 -2.28 8.41
C ALA A 375 -23.24 -3.11 7.75
N VAL A 376 -22.70 -4.10 8.47
CA VAL A 376 -21.62 -4.97 7.97
C VAL A 376 -22.06 -5.71 6.70
N SER A 377 -23.30 -6.22 6.66
CA SER A 377 -23.88 -6.85 5.48
C SER A 377 -23.94 -5.91 4.27
N THR A 378 -24.26 -4.63 4.47
CA THR A 378 -24.25 -3.61 3.40
C THR A 378 -22.85 -3.35 2.88
N VAL A 379 -21.83 -3.30 3.77
CA VAL A 379 -20.43 -3.12 3.37
C VAL A 379 -19.95 -4.30 2.52
N LEU A 380 -20.34 -5.52 2.90
CA LEU A 380 -19.92 -6.74 2.23
C LEU A 380 -20.64 -6.96 0.90
N ASN A 381 -21.95 -6.71 0.83
CA ASN A 381 -22.80 -7.14 -0.28
C ASN A 381 -23.42 -5.99 -1.08
N GLY A 382 -23.33 -4.74 -0.62
CA GLY A 382 -23.97 -3.61 -1.28
C GLY A 382 -23.25 -3.19 -2.57
N GLU A 383 -24.01 -2.88 -3.62
CA GLU A 383 -23.49 -2.48 -4.94
C GLU A 383 -22.61 -1.23 -4.85
N ASN A 384 -23.00 -0.26 -4.03
CA ASN A 384 -22.27 0.97 -3.79
C ASN A 384 -20.92 0.75 -3.08
N TRP A 385 -20.55 -0.48 -2.72
CA TRP A 385 -19.27 -0.87 -2.12
C TRP A 385 -18.38 -1.69 -3.07
N GLY A 386 -18.81 -1.85 -4.33
CA GLY A 386 -18.09 -2.58 -5.36
C GLY A 386 -16.76 -1.95 -5.79
N ASN A 387 -16.01 -2.71 -6.59
CA ASN A 387 -14.61 -2.42 -6.94
C ASN A 387 -14.44 -1.79 -8.34
N GLY A 388 -15.51 -1.31 -8.97
CA GLY A 388 -15.48 -0.77 -10.33
C GLY A 388 -14.66 0.52 -10.42
N TYR A 389 -13.83 0.63 -11.47
CA TYR A 389 -13.10 1.84 -11.81
C TYR A 389 -12.68 1.81 -13.28
N GLY A 390 -12.89 2.91 -14.00
CA GLY A 390 -12.51 3.04 -15.40
C GLY A 390 -12.13 4.48 -15.75
N ILE A 391 -11.84 4.73 -17.04
CA ILE A 391 -11.52 6.07 -17.55
C ILE A 391 -12.58 7.11 -17.17
N LYS A 392 -13.86 6.75 -17.16
CA LYS A 392 -14.98 7.64 -16.81
C LYS A 392 -14.89 8.21 -15.39
N ASP A 393 -14.17 7.53 -14.50
CA ASP A 393 -13.99 7.91 -13.10
C ASP A 393 -12.71 8.75 -12.89
N MET A 394 -11.90 8.95 -13.95
CA MET A 394 -10.70 9.77 -13.91
C MET A 394 -11.05 11.23 -14.17
N ALA A 395 -10.71 12.10 -13.21
CA ALA A 395 -10.83 13.55 -13.36
C ALA A 395 -9.43 14.19 -13.34
N PRO A 396 -9.10 15.06 -14.31
CA PRO A 396 -7.88 15.85 -14.26
C PRO A 396 -7.81 16.68 -12.98
N GLN A 397 -6.63 16.73 -12.36
CA GLN A 397 -6.40 17.60 -11.20
C GLN A 397 -6.40 19.07 -11.64
N ARG A 398 -6.78 19.96 -10.71
CA ARG A 398 -6.68 21.41 -10.91
C ARG A 398 -5.26 21.78 -11.37
N GLY A 399 -5.19 22.66 -12.37
CA GLY A 399 -3.94 23.06 -13.02
C GLY A 399 -3.61 22.27 -14.28
N SER A 400 -4.29 21.15 -14.54
CA SER A 400 -4.06 20.35 -15.76
C SER A 400 -4.35 21.16 -17.02
N THR A 401 -3.47 21.06 -18.00
CA THR A 401 -3.61 21.65 -19.32
C THR A 401 -3.75 20.56 -20.38
N LYS A 402 -4.03 20.95 -21.63
CA LYS A 402 -4.01 20.01 -22.77
C LYS A 402 -2.64 19.34 -22.93
N ARG A 403 -1.56 20.11 -22.75
CA ARG A 403 -0.19 19.63 -22.91
C ARG A 403 0.31 18.79 -21.73
N ALA A 404 -0.16 19.10 -20.51
CA ALA A 404 0.23 18.42 -19.29
C ALA A 404 -1.00 18.11 -18.41
N THR A 405 -1.43 16.85 -18.41
CA THR A 405 -2.60 16.41 -17.63
C THR A 405 -2.19 15.56 -16.44
N CYS A 406 -2.68 15.86 -15.24
CA CYS A 406 -2.40 15.09 -14.03
C CYS A 406 -3.66 14.38 -13.52
N PHE A 407 -3.56 13.09 -13.17
CA PHE A 407 -4.65 12.30 -12.58
C PHE A 407 -4.28 11.78 -11.20
N GLY A 408 -5.17 11.98 -10.22
CA GLY A 408 -5.14 11.23 -8.98
C GLY A 408 -5.87 9.89 -9.17
N VAL A 409 -5.16 8.78 -9.03
CA VAL A 409 -5.75 7.44 -9.23
C VAL A 409 -5.75 6.64 -7.92
N PRO A 410 -6.86 5.96 -7.56
CA PRO A 410 -7.04 5.32 -6.26
C PRO A 410 -6.33 3.96 -6.15
N TYR A 411 -5.06 3.90 -6.56
CA TYR A 411 -4.20 2.72 -6.41
C TYR A 411 -3.69 2.64 -4.97
N SER A 412 -4.37 1.82 -4.15
CA SER A 412 -3.97 1.53 -2.77
C SER A 412 -3.13 0.26 -2.68
N GLU A 413 -2.15 0.27 -1.78
CA GLU A 413 -1.41 -0.91 -1.30
C GLU A 413 -1.79 -1.26 0.15
N HIS A 414 -2.77 -0.55 0.72
CA HIS A 414 -3.41 -0.90 1.99
C HIS A 414 -4.85 -1.35 1.76
N SER A 415 -5.33 -2.16 2.69
CA SER A 415 -6.72 -2.61 2.73
C SER A 415 -7.69 -1.44 2.78
N SER A 416 -8.68 -1.46 1.90
CA SER A 416 -9.91 -0.69 2.05
C SER A 416 -10.71 -1.14 3.26
N PHE A 417 -11.69 -0.33 3.67
CA PHE A 417 -12.59 -0.70 4.77
C PHE A 417 -13.39 -1.99 4.48
N ARG A 418 -13.80 -2.18 3.21
CA ARG A 418 -14.49 -3.42 2.80
C ARG A 418 -13.55 -4.63 2.86
N GLU A 419 -12.32 -4.50 2.39
CA GLU A 419 -11.30 -5.56 2.46
C GLU A 419 -10.97 -5.91 3.93
N LEU A 420 -10.82 -4.92 4.82
CA LEU A 420 -10.66 -5.15 6.26
C LEU A 420 -11.88 -5.84 6.90
N THR A 421 -13.09 -5.43 6.50
CA THR A 421 -14.33 -6.06 6.98
C THR A 421 -14.39 -7.52 6.56
N MET A 422 -14.09 -7.84 5.30
CA MET A 422 -14.00 -9.22 4.82
C MET A 422 -12.97 -10.02 5.62
N PHE A 423 -11.77 -9.48 5.81
CA PHE A 423 -10.69 -10.13 6.56
C PHE A 423 -11.07 -10.42 8.02
N CYS A 424 -11.62 -9.43 8.73
CA CYS A 424 -11.93 -9.55 10.15
C CYS A 424 -13.20 -10.36 10.44
N CYS A 425 -14.14 -10.43 9.49
CA CYS A 425 -15.34 -11.26 9.60
C CYS A 425 -15.10 -12.71 9.14
N ALA A 426 -14.20 -12.93 8.18
CA ALA A 426 -13.90 -14.28 7.67
C ALA A 426 -12.91 -15.04 8.55
N LEU A 427 -12.04 -14.36 9.29
CA LEU A 427 -11.07 -15.01 10.19
C LEU A 427 -11.57 -15.06 11.64
N ARG A 428 -11.18 -16.11 12.37
CA ARG A 428 -11.44 -16.24 13.81
C ARG A 428 -10.32 -15.60 14.61
N ILE A 429 -10.49 -14.32 14.95
CA ILE A 429 -9.48 -13.52 15.65
C ILE A 429 -9.97 -13.11 17.04
N ASP A 430 -9.37 -13.61 18.12
CA ASP A 430 -9.86 -13.34 19.48
C ASP A 430 -9.63 -11.88 19.89
N LYS A 431 -8.44 -11.33 19.62
CA LYS A 431 -8.09 -9.92 19.91
C LYS A 431 -7.50 -9.23 18.68
N ILE A 432 -7.97 -8.02 18.39
CA ILE A 432 -7.36 -7.12 17.40
C ILE A 432 -6.64 -5.98 18.11
N VAL A 433 -5.39 -5.72 17.73
CA VAL A 433 -4.58 -4.58 18.17
C VAL A 433 -4.33 -3.68 16.96
N PRO A 434 -4.88 -2.46 16.89
CA PRO A 434 -4.61 -1.55 15.78
C PRO A 434 -3.14 -1.07 15.82
N THR A 435 -2.49 -0.97 14.67
CA THR A 435 -1.11 -0.45 14.55
C THR A 435 -1.04 0.96 13.98
N VAL A 436 -2.11 1.44 13.32
CA VAL A 436 -2.17 2.75 12.66
C VAL A 436 -3.32 3.59 13.22
N ASN A 437 -3.21 4.93 13.16
CA ASN A 437 -4.21 5.86 13.67
C ASN A 437 -4.47 5.71 15.19
N VAL A 438 -3.48 5.26 15.95
CA VAL A 438 -3.59 4.96 17.38
C VAL A 438 -3.33 6.15 18.30
N GLY A 439 -2.84 7.28 17.79
CA GLY A 439 -2.42 8.43 18.60
C GLY A 439 -3.55 9.12 19.39
N SER A 440 -4.78 9.13 18.86
CA SER A 440 -5.91 9.80 19.51
C SER A 440 -6.93 8.82 20.10
N ALA A 441 -7.45 9.14 21.29
CA ALA A 441 -8.48 8.33 21.95
C ALA A 441 -9.75 8.19 21.09
N LYS A 442 -10.17 9.28 20.43
CA LYS A 442 -11.31 9.30 19.52
C LYS A 442 -11.15 8.33 18.34
N SER A 443 -9.95 8.26 17.76
CA SER A 443 -9.67 7.31 16.67
C SER A 443 -9.71 5.86 17.17
N ARG A 444 -9.06 5.58 18.31
CA ARG A 444 -9.07 4.24 18.93
C ARG A 444 -10.49 3.77 19.25
N GLU A 445 -11.34 4.64 19.78
CA GLU A 445 -12.72 4.28 20.09
C GLU A 445 -13.53 3.95 18.83
N LYS A 446 -13.40 4.75 17.76
CA LYS A 446 -14.03 4.46 16.47
C LYS A 446 -13.59 3.12 15.90
N MET A 447 -12.30 2.80 15.97
CA MET A 447 -11.78 1.50 15.52
C MET A 447 -12.32 0.36 16.38
N ARG A 448 -12.39 0.54 17.70
CA ARG A 448 -12.94 -0.45 18.64
C ARG A 448 -14.39 -0.79 18.32
N THR A 449 -15.24 0.20 18.06
CA THR A 449 -16.64 -0.02 17.68
C THR A 449 -16.77 -0.91 16.44
N TRP A 450 -15.92 -0.74 15.44
CA TRP A 450 -15.94 -1.59 14.24
C TRP A 450 -15.41 -3.00 14.51
N VAL A 451 -14.33 -3.12 15.28
CA VAL A 451 -13.81 -4.44 15.70
C VAL A 451 -14.87 -5.24 16.46
N GLU A 452 -15.62 -4.60 17.35
CA GLU A 452 -16.73 -5.22 18.09
C GLU A 452 -17.83 -5.68 17.12
N ARG A 453 -18.27 -4.82 16.20
CA ARG A 453 -19.27 -5.17 15.16
C ARG A 453 -18.82 -6.33 14.29
N TRP A 454 -17.58 -6.33 13.83
CA TRP A 454 -17.03 -7.44 13.05
C TRP A 454 -17.03 -8.74 13.84
N SER A 455 -16.71 -8.69 15.14
CA SER A 455 -16.70 -9.89 15.98
C SER A 455 -18.08 -10.52 16.20
N ILE A 456 -19.15 -9.71 16.22
CA ILE A 456 -20.54 -10.19 16.29
C ILE A 456 -20.96 -10.86 14.99
N GLU A 457 -20.50 -10.34 13.84
CA GLU A 457 -20.89 -10.80 12.50
C GLU A 457 -20.01 -11.96 11.97
N ARG A 458 -19.00 -12.39 12.74
CA ARG A 458 -18.17 -13.56 12.39
C ARG A 458 -19.02 -14.80 12.35
N LYS A 459 -18.90 -15.57 11.26
CA LYS A 459 -19.55 -16.86 11.07
C LYS A 459 -18.55 -18.01 11.23
#